data_AF-A0A965EIQ6-F1
#
_entry.id   AF-A0A965EIQ6-F1
#
_cell.length_a   1.000
_cell.length_b   1.000
_cell.length_c   1.000
_cell.angle_alpha   90.00
_cell.angle_beta   90.00
_cell.angle_gamma   90.00
#
_symmetry.space_group_name_H-M   'P 1'
#
loop_
_entity.id
_entity.type
_entity.pdbx_description
1 polymer ?
#
loop_
_entity_poly.entity_id
_entity_poly.type
_entity_poly.pdbx_seq_one_letter_code
_entity_poly.pdbx_strand_id
1 'polypeptide(L)'
;MKKNPLNDLDQFLKQEASSIVTPSSLSEKLKQQESTTPTPVAGNLEEQLLLLAKQDVTRFYDTLITVGEKIGDEKSTMLINTALYLKHGSNWKEAVKTYWEK
;
A
#
# COMPACT_ATOMS: atom_id res chain seq x y z
N MET A 1 -12.51 -38.88 -37.55
CA MET A 1 -11.20 -38.53 -36.96
C MET A 1 -11.44 -37.91 -35.58
N LYS A 2 -11.14 -38.63 -34.50
CA LYS A 2 -11.27 -38.11 -33.12
C LYS A 2 -10.00 -37.33 -32.78
N LYS A 3 -10.11 -36.01 -32.55
CA LYS A 3 -9.01 -35.19 -32.04
C LYS A 3 -8.73 -35.63 -30.60
N ASN A 4 -7.49 -35.99 -30.28
CA ASN A 4 -7.11 -36.46 -28.96
C ASN A 4 -6.90 -35.25 -28.03
N PRO A 5 -7.75 -35.00 -27.03
CA PRO A 5 -7.70 -33.78 -26.22
C PRO A 5 -6.42 -33.65 -25.39
N LEU A 6 -5.75 -34.77 -25.08
CA LEU A 6 -4.43 -34.74 -24.42
C LEU A 6 -3.35 -34.13 -25.31
N ASN A 7 -3.43 -34.33 -26.64
CA ASN A 7 -2.44 -33.79 -27.57
C ASN A 7 -2.61 -32.27 -27.73
N ASP A 8 -3.84 -31.78 -27.61
CA ASP A 8 -4.17 -30.35 -27.65
C ASP A 8 -3.66 -29.63 -26.39
N LEU A 9 -3.80 -30.28 -25.23
CA LEU A 9 -3.27 -29.75 -23.96
C LEU A 9 -1.73 -29.69 -23.95
N ASP A 10 -1.06 -30.72 -24.46
CA ASP A 10 0.40 -30.76 -24.56
C ASP A 10 0.93 -29.67 -25.51
N GLN A 11 0.20 -29.44 -26.61
CA GLN A 11 0.53 -28.38 -27.57
C GLN A 11 0.30 -26.98 -26.99
N PHE A 12 -0.77 -26.78 -26.22
CA PHE A 12 -1.04 -25.53 -25.50
C PHE A 12 0.04 -25.22 -24.45
N LEU A 13 0.42 -26.20 -23.62
CA LEU A 13 1.46 -26.05 -22.60
C LEU A 13 2.82 -25.67 -23.19
N LYS A 14 3.19 -26.24 -24.34
CA LYS A 14 4.44 -25.91 -25.04
C LYS A 14 4.43 -24.49 -25.62
N GLN A 15 3.28 -24.01 -26.08
CA GLN A 15 3.14 -22.63 -26.58
C GLN A 15 3.27 -21.60 -25.45
N GLU A 16 2.59 -21.82 -24.32
CA GLU A 16 2.66 -20.94 -23.15
C GLU A 16 4.08 -20.92 -22.53
N ALA A 17 4.76 -22.08 -22.46
CA ALA A 17 6.13 -22.18 -21.97
C ALA A 17 7.15 -21.43 -22.85
N SER A 18 6.85 -21.25 -24.13
CA SER A 18 7.68 -20.46 -25.05
C SER A 18 7.43 -18.95 -24.95
N SER A 19 6.35 -18.53 -24.27
CA SER A 19 5.99 -17.14 -23.99
C SER A 19 6.39 -16.67 -22.59
N ILE A 20 7.15 -17.50 -21.84
CA ILE A 20 7.74 -17.09 -20.57
C ILE A 20 8.91 -16.17 -20.88
N VAL A 21 8.61 -14.87 -20.83
CA VAL A 21 9.58 -13.78 -20.71
C VAL A 21 10.60 -14.19 -19.66
N THR A 22 11.86 -14.38 -20.07
CA THR A 22 12.96 -14.57 -19.14
C THR A 22 13.04 -13.33 -18.26
N PRO A 23 12.81 -13.43 -16.93
CA PRO A 23 12.98 -12.29 -16.06
C PRO A 23 14.44 -11.86 -16.13
N SER A 24 14.68 -10.56 -16.37
CA SER A 24 16.01 -9.97 -16.28
C SER A 24 16.62 -10.34 -14.94
N SER A 25 17.90 -10.70 -14.96
CA SER A 25 18.58 -11.16 -13.74
C SER A 25 18.64 -10.00 -12.75
N LEU A 26 18.43 -10.27 -11.47
CA LEU A 26 18.40 -9.27 -10.40
C LEU A 26 19.65 -8.36 -10.40
N SER A 27 20.78 -8.89 -10.86
CA SER A 27 22.06 -8.19 -11.07
C SER A 27 22.02 -7.08 -12.13
N GLU A 28 21.20 -7.22 -13.19
CA GLU A 28 21.03 -6.16 -14.20
C GLU A 28 20.21 -4.99 -13.63
N LYS A 29 19.19 -5.30 -12.83
CA LYS A 29 18.34 -4.29 -12.17
C LYS A 29 19.12 -3.45 -11.15
N LEU A 30 20.09 -4.05 -10.47
CA LEU A 30 20.95 -3.34 -9.51
C LEU A 30 21.98 -2.42 -10.19
N LYS A 31 22.46 -2.78 -11.39
CA LYS A 31 23.47 -1.99 -12.11
C LYS A 31 22.93 -0.69 -12.70
N GLN A 32 21.62 -0.60 -12.90
CA GLN A 32 20.98 0.58 -13.48
C GLN A 32 20.69 1.69 -12.45
N GLN A 33 20.93 1.44 -11.16
CA GLN A 33 20.58 2.37 -10.08
C GLN A 33 21.71 3.31 -9.63
N GLU A 34 22.92 3.22 -10.22
CA GLU A 34 24.10 3.97 -9.76
C GLU A 34 24.43 5.26 -10.53
N SER A 35 23.57 5.75 -11.42
CA SER A 35 23.88 6.97 -12.19
C SER A 35 22.82 8.07 -12.03
N THR A 36 23.05 8.91 -11.00
CA THR A 36 22.88 10.38 -10.95
C THR A 36 21.53 11.02 -11.34
N THR A 37 20.85 11.66 -10.36
CA THR A 37 20.65 13.14 -10.20
C THR A 37 19.63 13.39 -9.06
N PRO A 38 19.85 14.35 -8.13
CA PRO A 38 18.88 14.68 -7.08
C PRO A 38 17.74 15.53 -7.65
N THR A 39 16.71 14.87 -8.16
CA THR A 39 15.36 15.45 -8.32
C THR A 39 14.83 15.76 -6.91
N PRO A 40 14.14 16.89 -6.67
CA PRO A 40 13.54 17.13 -5.36
C PRO A 40 12.60 15.97 -5.07
N VAL A 41 12.94 15.21 -4.03
CA VAL A 41 12.21 14.03 -3.61
C VAL A 41 10.88 14.54 -3.06
N ALA A 42 9.87 14.61 -3.92
CA ALA A 42 8.54 14.22 -3.50
C ALA A 42 8.66 12.72 -3.17
N GLY A 43 9.26 12.42 -2.02
CA GLY A 43 9.46 11.05 -1.55
C GLY A 43 8.13 10.34 -1.59
N ASN A 44 8.13 9.07 -1.94
CA ASN A 44 6.94 8.24 -2.00
C ASN A 44 6.11 8.49 -0.73
N LEU A 45 4.93 9.10 -0.87
CA LEU A 45 4.12 9.54 0.29
C LEU A 45 3.85 8.36 1.22
N GLU A 46 3.67 7.18 0.62
CA GLU A 46 3.49 5.90 1.29
C GLU A 46 4.70 5.53 2.16
N GLU A 47 5.93 5.73 1.67
CA GLU A 47 7.15 5.49 2.44
C GLU A 47 7.30 6.49 3.60
N GLN A 48 6.91 7.75 3.39
CA GLN A 48 6.91 8.76 4.44
C GLN A 48 5.88 8.45 5.53
N LEU A 49 4.66 8.04 5.15
CA LEU A 49 3.63 7.57 6.08
C LEU A 49 4.08 6.33 6.84
N LEU A 50 4.74 5.39 6.16
CA LEU A 50 5.27 4.18 6.79
C LEU A 50 6.39 4.51 7.79
N LEU A 51 7.28 5.46 7.44
CA LEU A 51 8.33 5.92 8.34
C LEU A 51 7.73 6.62 9.57
N LEU A 52 6.73 7.49 9.35
CA LEU A 52 6.02 8.18 10.42
C LEU A 52 5.33 7.18 11.36
N ALA A 53 4.66 6.16 10.82
CA ALA A 53 4.04 5.12 11.61
C ALA A 53 5.04 4.32 12.48
N LYS A 54 6.31 4.19 12.05
CA LYS A 54 7.35 3.51 12.82
C LYS A 54 8.01 4.41 13.87
N GLN A 55 8.16 5.69 13.55
CA GLN A 55 8.92 6.63 14.37
C GLN A 55 8.05 7.35 15.41
N ASP A 56 6.86 7.78 14.99
CA ASP A 56 5.92 8.54 15.82
C ASP A 56 4.48 8.13 15.49
N VAL A 57 4.06 7.06 16.15
CA VAL A 57 2.73 6.47 16.02
C VAL A 57 1.62 7.48 16.38
N THR A 58 1.87 8.37 17.35
CA THR A 58 0.87 9.35 17.78
C THR A 58 0.61 10.37 16.68
N ARG A 59 1.69 10.93 16.12
CA ARG A 59 1.60 11.91 15.02
C ARG A 59 1.08 11.28 13.73
N PHE A 60 1.35 10.00 13.52
CA PHE A 60 0.73 9.24 12.43
C PHE A 60 -0.80 9.22 12.56
N TYR A 61 -1.34 8.87 13.72
CA TYR A 61 -2.79 8.88 13.95
C TYR A 61 -3.39 10.29 13.83
N ASP A 62 -2.70 11.32 14.32
CA ASP A 62 -3.14 12.72 14.17
C ASP A 62 -3.20 13.15 12.70
N THR A 63 -2.27 12.65 11.88
CA THR A 63 -2.27 12.89 10.44
C THR A 63 -3.48 12.22 9.78
N LEU A 64 -3.81 10.98 10.15
CA LEU A 64 -5.00 10.29 9.63
C LEU A 64 -6.30 10.99 10.01
N ILE A 65 -6.40 11.49 11.25
CA ILE A 65 -7.56 12.27 11.71
C ILE A 65 -7.70 13.54 10.86
N THR A 66 -6.61 14.29 10.70
CA THR A 66 -6.59 15.54 9.90
C THR A 66 -6.96 15.28 8.43
N VAL A 67 -6.47 14.18 7.84
CA VAL A 67 -6.81 13.80 6.48
C VAL A 67 -8.29 13.42 6.38
N GLY A 68 -8.81 12.67 7.37
CA GLY A 68 -10.23 12.33 7.44
C GLY A 68 -11.12 13.57 7.47
N GLU A 69 -10.81 14.55 8.32
CA GLU A 69 -11.55 15.83 8.41
C GLU A 69 -11.63 16.56 7.08
N LYS A 70 -10.54 16.51 6.29
CA LYS A 70 -10.48 17.16 4.97
C LYS A 70 -11.28 16.43 3.89
N ILE A 71 -11.45 15.10 4.03
CA ILE A 71 -12.25 14.31 3.09
C ILE A 71 -13.74 14.52 3.39
N GLY A 72 -14.16 14.39 4.65
CA GLY A 72 -15.51 14.71 5.11
C GLY A 72 -16.62 13.76 4.63
N ASP A 73 -16.29 12.56 4.15
CA ASP A 73 -17.27 11.53 3.76
C ASP A 73 -17.52 10.51 4.89
N GLU A 74 -18.54 9.66 4.75
CA GLU A 74 -18.86 8.64 5.76
C GLU A 74 -17.68 7.70 6.06
N LYS A 75 -16.87 7.39 5.04
CA LYS A 75 -15.68 6.55 5.19
C LYS A 75 -14.59 7.25 6.01
N SER A 76 -14.48 8.56 5.88
CA SER A 76 -13.56 9.38 6.68
C SER A 76 -13.95 9.38 8.16
N THR A 77 -15.25 9.37 8.49
CA THR A 77 -15.72 9.20 9.88
C THR A 77 -15.24 7.87 10.47
N MET A 78 -15.31 6.78 9.70
CA MET A 78 -14.79 5.49 10.12
C MET A 78 -13.26 5.51 10.31
N LEU A 79 -12.53 6.19 9.42
CA LEU A 79 -11.08 6.37 9.52
C LEU A 79 -10.69 7.14 10.79
N ILE A 80 -11.36 8.26 11.06
CA ILE A 80 -11.15 9.10 12.24
C ILE A 80 -11.42 8.29 13.52
N ASN A 81 -12.56 7.60 13.59
CA ASN A 81 -12.91 6.76 14.75
C ASN A 81 -11.87 5.65 14.99
N THR A 82 -11.36 5.06 13.91
CA THR A 82 -10.32 4.02 13.99
C THR A 82 -8.99 4.61 14.50
N ALA A 83 -8.60 5.79 14.01
CA ALA A 83 -7.39 6.47 14.47
C ALA A 83 -7.49 6.88 15.95
N LEU A 84 -8.65 7.38 16.39
CA LEU A 84 -8.91 7.70 17.79
C LEU A 84 -8.88 6.45 18.69
N TYR A 85 -9.43 5.33 18.21
CA TYR A 85 -9.35 4.04 18.89
C TYR A 85 -7.91 3.60 19.12
N LEU A 86 -7.10 3.61 18.06
CA LEU A 86 -5.71 3.16 18.14
C LEU A 86 -4.84 4.12 18.97
N LYS A 87 -5.11 5.43 18.91
CA LYS A 87 -4.36 6.45 19.66
C LYS A 87 -4.65 6.41 21.17
N HIS A 88 -5.90 6.17 21.58
CA HIS A 88 -6.33 6.31 22.97
C HIS A 88 -6.57 4.98 23.71
N GLY A 89 -6.45 3.84 23.03
CA GLY A 89 -6.50 2.51 23.64
C GLY A 89 -7.78 2.32 24.46
N SER A 90 -7.66 2.07 25.78
CA SER A 90 -8.81 1.86 26.67
C SER A 90 -9.76 3.06 26.76
N ASN A 91 -9.25 4.29 26.56
CA ASN A 91 -10.00 5.53 26.71
C ASN A 91 -10.61 6.01 25.38
N TRP A 92 -10.64 5.14 24.37
CA TRP A 92 -11.10 5.50 23.03
C TRP A 92 -12.52 6.04 22.98
N LYS A 93 -13.44 5.51 23.80
CA LYS A 93 -14.85 5.93 23.78
C LYS A 93 -15.00 7.38 24.19
N GLU A 94 -14.27 7.79 25.23
CA GLU A 94 -14.27 9.17 25.71
C GLU A 94 -13.56 10.09 24.71
N ALA A 95 -12.47 9.63 24.09
CA ALA A 95 -11.78 10.37 23.03
C ALA A 95 -12.68 10.61 21.81
N VAL A 96 -13.39 9.58 21.33
CA VAL A 96 -14.35 9.69 20.21
C VAL A 96 -15.48 10.63 20.58
N LYS A 97 -16.08 10.47 21.76
CA LYS A 97 -17.14 11.35 22.24
C LYS A 97 -16.68 12.81 22.28
N THR A 98 -15.55 13.08 22.95
CA THR A 98 -14.98 14.42 23.09
C THR A 98 -14.63 15.04 21.73
N TYR A 99 -14.19 14.23 20.78
CA TYR A 99 -13.82 14.68 19.45
C TYR A 99 -15.04 15.15 18.63
N TRP A 100 -16.16 14.41 18.66
CA TRP A 100 -17.37 14.75 17.90
C TRP A 100 -18.33 15.72 18.62
N GLU A 101 -18.19 15.89 19.94
CA GLU A 101 -18.94 16.90 20.71
C GLU A 101 -18.37 18.32 20.56
N LYS A 102 -17.21 18.46 19.90
CA LYS A 102 -16.50 19.71 19.67
C LYS A 102 -17.11 20.50 18.50
#